data_AF-R9TBY5-F1
#
_entry.id   AF-R9TBY5-F1
#
_cell.length_a   1.000
_cell.length_b   1.000
_cell.length_c   1.000
_cell.angle_alpha   90.00
_cell.angle_beta   90.00
_cell.angle_gamma   90.00
#
_symmetry.space_group_name_H-M   'P 1'
#
loop_
_entity.id
_entity.type
_entity.pdbx_description
1 polymer ?
#
loop_
_entity_poly.entity_id
_entity_poly.type
_entity_poly.pdbx_seq_one_letter_code
_entity_poly.pdbx_strand_id
1 'polypeptide(L)'
;MIHELKIMPDYFEAVVIGAKTFELINDDRGFQIRDILILKEWDPDAEEFTGREVVRRICYVLKRVPGLTSGYAILGIEEGSE
;
A
#
# COMPACT_ATOMS: atom_id res chain seq x y z
N MET A 1 5.34 11.20 6.24
CA MET A 1 5.51 10.10 7.20
C MET A 1 5.90 8.85 6.43
N ILE A 2 6.60 7.89 7.06
CA ILE A 2 6.90 6.57 6.45
C ILE A 2 6.05 5.52 7.16
N HIS A 3 5.38 4.67 6.38
CA HIS A 3 4.55 3.59 6.89
C HIS A 3 5.04 2.25 6.32
N GLU A 4 5.38 1.32 7.19
CA GLU A 4 5.71 -0.06 6.78
C GLU A 4 4.45 -0.92 6.85
N LEU A 5 4.21 -1.68 5.77
CA LEU A 5 3.01 -2.49 5.60
C LEU A 5 3.37 -3.86 5.01
N LYS A 6 2.63 -4.90 5.42
CA LYS A 6 2.69 -6.21 4.78
C LYS A 6 1.90 -6.17 3.48
N ILE A 7 2.35 -6.91 2.48
CA ILE A 7 1.63 -7.16 1.23
C ILE A 7 1.86 -8.61 0.79
N MET A 8 0.82 -9.27 0.28
CA MET A 8 0.92 -10.66 -0.19
C MET A 8 1.69 -10.72 -1.52
N PRO A 9 2.33 -11.86 -1.86
CA PRO A 9 3.21 -11.96 -3.03
C PRO A 9 2.55 -11.55 -4.36
N ASP A 10 1.32 -12.01 -4.63
CA ASP A 10 0.60 -11.65 -5.86
C ASP A 10 0.34 -10.15 -6.00
N TYR A 11 0.01 -9.48 -4.89
CA TYR A 11 -0.20 -8.03 -4.89
C TYR A 11 1.13 -7.27 -4.94
N PHE A 12 2.18 -7.79 -4.29
CA PHE A 12 3.52 -7.23 -4.34
C PHE A 12 4.00 -7.17 -5.79
N GLU A 13 3.92 -8.29 -6.50
CA GLU A 13 4.33 -8.36 -7.90
C GLU A 13 3.50 -7.41 -8.78
N ALA A 14 2.18 -7.35 -8.57
CA ALA A 14 1.30 -6.41 -9.27
C ALA A 14 1.69 -4.94 -9.04
N VAL A 15 2.16 -4.57 -7.85
CA VAL A 15 2.67 -3.22 -7.55
C VAL A 15 4.05 -2.99 -8.18
N VAL A 16 4.93 -3.99 -8.18
CA VAL A 16 6.26 -3.91 -8.79
C VAL A 16 6.16 -3.66 -10.30
N ILE A 17 5.30 -4.40 -11.00
CA ILE A 17 5.12 -4.24 -12.46
C ILE A 17 4.21 -3.06 -12.85
N GLY A 18 3.70 -2.31 -11.86
CA GLY A 18 2.83 -1.15 -12.09
C GLY A 18 1.39 -1.48 -12.51
N ALA A 19 0.97 -2.75 -12.45
CA ALA A 19 -0.41 -3.15 -12.74
C ALA A 19 -1.38 -2.72 -11.63
N LYS A 20 -0.90 -2.65 -10.39
CA LYS A 20 -1.64 -2.21 -9.21
C LYS A 20 -1.04 -0.90 -8.68
N THR A 21 -1.77 0.20 -8.88
CA THR A 21 -1.36 1.56 -8.52
C THR A 21 -2.17 2.13 -7.35
N PHE A 22 -2.75 1.26 -6.52
CA PHE A 22 -3.51 1.66 -5.34
C PHE A 22 -3.41 0.64 -4.21
N GLU A 23 -3.66 1.06 -2.97
CA GLU A 23 -3.89 0.20 -1.80
C GLU A 23 -5.30 0.40 -1.25
N LEU A 24 -5.96 -0.68 -0.80
CA LEU A 24 -7.21 -0.63 -0.03
C LEU A 24 -6.88 -1.05 1.39
N ILE A 25 -7.01 -0.13 2.35
CA ILE A 25 -6.47 -0.31 3.70
C ILE A 25 -7.38 0.29 4.77
N ASN A 26 -7.31 -0.26 5.99
CA ASN A 26 -7.88 0.38 7.17
C ASN A 26 -7.11 1.68 7.48
N ASP A 27 -7.82 2.80 7.59
CA ASP A 27 -7.23 4.12 7.84
C ASP A 27 -7.04 4.42 9.33
N ASP A 28 -6.44 3.49 10.07
CA ASP A 28 -6.12 3.65 11.50
C ASP A 28 -4.86 4.49 11.76
N ARG A 29 -4.08 4.77 10.71
CA ARG A 29 -2.83 5.56 10.77
C ARG A 29 -2.96 7.00 10.28
N GLY A 30 -4.11 7.36 9.72
CA GLY A 30 -4.35 8.69 9.17
C GLY A 30 -3.50 9.02 7.93
N PHE A 31 -3.39 8.09 6.97
CA PHE A 31 -2.56 8.23 5.76
C PHE A 31 -2.83 9.53 5.00
N GLN A 32 -1.76 10.22 4.57
CA GLN A 32 -1.82 11.49 3.84
C GLN A 32 -1.11 11.42 2.48
N ILE A 33 -1.50 12.31 1.58
CA ILE A 33 -0.76 12.56 0.33
C ILE A 33 0.69 12.94 0.67
N ARG A 34 1.66 12.42 -0.10
CA ARG A 34 3.12 12.51 0.11
C ARG A 34 3.70 11.66 1.24
N ASP A 35 2.88 10.90 1.97
CA ASP A 35 3.44 9.82 2.78
C ASP A 35 4.09 8.74 1.90
N ILE A 36 5.03 8.01 2.51
CA ILE A 36 5.76 6.93 1.86
C ILE A 36 5.28 5.61 2.45
N LEU A 37 4.97 4.66 1.57
CA LEU A 37 4.70 3.27 1.92
C LEU A 37 5.93 2.44 1.59
N ILE A 38 6.42 1.69 2.58
CA ILE A 38 7.35 0.58 2.38
C ILE A 38 6.52 -0.69 2.45
N LEU A 39 6.18 -1.24 1.29
CA LEU A 39 5.40 -2.47 1.18
C LEU A 39 6.37 -3.64 1.23
N LYS A 40 6.31 -4.43 2.31
CA LYS A 40 7.18 -5.58 2.57
C LYS A 40 6.42 -6.86 2.23
N GLU A 41 6.97 -7.64 1.31
CA GLU A 41 6.36 -8.90 0.90
C GLU A 41 6.35 -9.88 2.07
N TRP A 42 5.16 -10.41 2.37
CA TRP A 42 4.92 -11.37 3.44
C TRP A 42 4.42 -12.68 2.84
N ASP A 43 5.16 -13.76 3.09
CA ASP A 43 4.77 -15.12 2.71
C ASP A 43 3.86 -15.70 3.81
N PRO A 44 2.56 -15.93 3.53
CA PRO A 44 1.65 -16.49 4.51
C PRO A 44 1.88 -17.98 4.78
N ASP A 45 2.50 -18.73 3.85
CA ASP A 45 2.74 -20.17 4.01
C ASP A 45 3.97 -20.43 4.89
N ALA A 46 5.01 -19.61 4.73
CA ALA A 46 6.21 -19.64 5.57
C ALA A 46 6.09 -18.81 6.87
N GLU A 47 5.01 -18.03 7.00
CA GLU A 47 4.78 -17.07 8.10
C GLU A 47 5.96 -16.10 8.32
N GLU A 48 6.62 -15.66 7.25
CA GLU A 48 7.79 -14.79 7.31
C GLU A 48 7.81 -13.71 6.22
N PHE A 49 8.68 -12.72 6.40
CA PHE A 49 8.99 -11.75 5.35
C PHE A 49 10.01 -12.37 4.39
N THR A 50 9.78 -12.26 3.09
CA THR A 50 10.71 -12.79 2.07
C THR A 50 11.99 -11.96 1.94
N GLY A 51 12.00 -10.75 2.51
CA GLY A 51 13.05 -9.75 2.37
C GLY A 51 12.88 -8.82 1.16
N ARG A 52 11.89 -9.06 0.29
CA ARG A 52 11.53 -8.15 -0.80
C ARG A 52 10.72 -6.97 -0.25
N GLU A 53 11.03 -5.77 -0.74
CA GLU A 53 10.27 -4.57 -0.44
C GLU A 53 10.16 -3.66 -1.66
N VAL A 54 9.11 -2.84 -1.69
CA VAL A 54 8.91 -1.82 -2.73
C VAL A 54 8.46 -0.52 -2.09
N VAL A 55 9.09 0.58 -2.48
CA VAL A 55 8.80 1.92 -1.98
C VAL A 55 7.83 2.62 -2.93
N ARG A 56 6.77 3.19 -2.37
CA ARG A 56 5.77 3.95 -3.11
C ARG A 56 5.38 5.21 -2.35
N ARG A 57 5.07 6.27 -3.09
CA ARG A 57 4.54 7.51 -2.52
C ARG A 57 3.04 7.56 -2.69
N ILE A 58 2.32 7.99 -1.66
CA ILE A 58 0.89 8.26 -1.77
C ILE A 58 0.69 9.54 -2.59
N CYS A 59 -0.04 9.44 -3.70
CA CYS A 59 -0.41 10.57 -4.55
C CYS A 59 -1.89 10.93 -4.48
N TYR A 60 -2.74 10.01 -3.99
CA TYR A 60 -4.17 10.24 -3.84
C TYR A 60 -4.72 9.50 -2.61
N VAL A 61 -5.78 10.05 -2.01
CA VAL A 61 -6.46 9.46 -0.86
C VAL A 61 -7.96 9.59 -1.03
N LEU A 62 -8.67 8.46 -1.10
CA LEU A 62 -10.13 8.38 -1.16
C LEU A 62 -10.68 7.78 0.12
N LYS A 63 -11.55 8.50 0.81
CA LYS A 63 -12.15 8.13 2.09
C LYS A 63 -13.62 8.57 2.11
N ARG A 64 -14.46 7.86 2.87
CA ARG A 64 -15.86 8.24 3.16
C ARG A 64 -16.72 8.49 1.91
N VAL A 65 -16.67 7.56 0.96
CA VAL A 65 -17.51 7.59 -0.27
C VAL A 65 -18.45 6.38 -0.32
N PRO A 66 -19.63 6.50 -0.96
CA PRO A 66 -20.51 5.35 -1.18
C PRO A 66 -19.77 4.19 -1.88
N GLY A 67 -19.99 2.96 -1.41
CA GLY A 67 -19.31 1.76 -1.92
C GLY A 67 -17.98 1.44 -1.25
N LEU A 68 -17.45 2.34 -0.41
CA LEU A 68 -16.28 2.07 0.44
C LEU A 68 -16.71 1.80 1.87
N THR A 69 -16.28 0.67 2.43
CA THR A 69 -16.55 0.31 3.83
C THR A 69 -16.03 1.40 4.78
N SER A 70 -16.83 1.78 5.77
CA SER A 70 -16.43 2.77 6.77
C SER A 70 -15.14 2.35 7.48
N GLY A 71 -14.22 3.31 7.68
CA GLY A 71 -12.90 3.06 8.25
C GLY A 71 -11.83 2.62 7.24
N TYR A 72 -12.20 2.30 6.00
CA TYR A 72 -11.22 2.02 4.94
C TYR A 72 -10.94 3.25 4.07
N ALA A 73 -9.76 3.22 3.44
CA ALA A 73 -9.29 4.18 2.46
C ALA A 73 -8.77 3.46 1.23
N ILE A 74 -8.90 4.12 0.07
CA ILE A 74 -8.13 3.77 -1.12
C ILE A 74 -7.01 4.79 -1.26
N LEU A 75 -5.77 4.33 -1.31
CA LEU A 75 -4.58 5.15 -1.47
C LEU A 75 -4.08 4.99 -2.90
N GLY A 76 -4.09 6.04 -3.70
CA GLY A 76 -3.36 6.04 -4.97
C GLY A 76 -1.86 6.11 -4.69
N ILE A 77 -1.09 5.23 -5.33
CA ILE A 77 0.35 5.09 -5.12
C ILE A 77 1.11 5.18 -6.44
N GLU A 78 2.28 5.77 -6.38
CA GLU A 78 3.19 5.90 -7.53
C GLU A 78 4.63 5.66 -7.11
N GLU A 79 5.49 5.45 -8.10
CA GLU A 79 6.94 5.48 -7.88
C GLU A 79 7.33 6.87 -7.39
N GLY A 80 8.17 6.93 -6.35
CA GLY A 80 8.73 8.18 -5.91
C GLY A 80 9.72 8.67 -6.96
N SER A 81 9.38 9.73 -7.70
CA SER A 81 10.40 10.54 -8.35
C SER A 81 11.22 11.23 -7.26
N GLU A 82 12.55 11.18 -7.39
CA GLU A 82 13.48 12.02 -6.61
C GLU A 82 13.07 13.51 -6.62
#